data_AF-A0A8B5XHR6-F1
#
_entry.id   AF-A0A8B5XHR6-F1
#
_cell.length_a   1.000
_cell.length_b   1.000
_cell.length_c   1.000
_cell.angle_alpha   90.00
_cell.angle_beta   90.00
_cell.angle_gamma   90.00
#
_symmetry.space_group_name_H-M   'P 1'
#
loop_
_entity.id
_entity.type
_entity.pdbx_description
1 polymer ?
#
loop_
_entity_poly.entity_id
_entity_poly.type
_entity_poly.pdbx_seq_one_letter_code
_entity_poly.pdbx_strand_id
1 'polypeptide(L)'
;VLKTSQKLAEGLKLNYGEAYPSLASNETFQVEVMGEVEPVEVTESYLAEIISARIKHIFEQIKQELERRHLLDLPGGIVLIGGNAILPGIVELAQEVFGVGVKLYVPNQVGIRNPAFAHVISLSEFAGQLTEVHLLAQRAVKGEDTLRHQPINFGGMIQRVTQVAQPTPIQPVQNTEVEQSASTNVVAPKEDKVSSQNKPKIADRFRGLIGSMFDE
;
A
#
# COMPACT_ATOMS: atom_id res chain seq x y z
N VAL A 1 -18.27 -19.24 -21.59
CA VAL A 1 -19.70 -19.26 -21.20
C VAL A 1 -20.53 -18.26 -22.00
N LEU A 2 -20.13 -16.97 -22.12
CA LEU A 2 -20.79 -16.00 -23.03
C LEU A 2 -20.02 -15.69 -24.33
N LYS A 3 -18.83 -16.30 -24.54
CA LYS A 3 -17.99 -16.13 -25.75
C LYS A 3 -17.72 -14.65 -26.14
N THR A 4 -17.69 -13.74 -25.18
CA THR A 4 -17.35 -12.31 -25.39
C THR A 4 -15.88 -12.00 -25.03
N SER A 5 -15.40 -10.80 -25.37
CA SER A 5 -14.04 -10.38 -25.04
C SER A 5 -13.86 -10.13 -23.54
N GLN A 6 -12.62 -10.22 -23.04
CA GLN A 6 -12.34 -10.02 -21.61
C GLN A 6 -12.74 -8.62 -21.11
N LYS A 7 -12.51 -7.58 -21.93
CA LYS A 7 -12.88 -6.20 -21.58
C LYS A 7 -14.40 -6.05 -21.43
N LEU A 8 -15.16 -6.64 -22.35
CA LEU A 8 -16.62 -6.62 -22.28
C LEU A 8 -17.12 -7.46 -21.10
N ALA A 9 -16.55 -8.64 -20.88
CA ALA A 9 -16.89 -9.50 -19.74
C ALA A 9 -16.68 -8.78 -18.39
N GLU A 10 -15.59 -8.01 -18.24
CA GLU A 10 -15.37 -7.21 -17.03
C GLU A 10 -16.45 -6.13 -16.87
N GLY A 11 -16.82 -5.45 -17.96
CA GLY A 11 -17.92 -4.49 -17.95
C GLY A 11 -19.25 -5.13 -17.54
N LEU A 12 -19.57 -6.31 -18.08
CA LEU A 12 -20.77 -7.06 -17.71
C LEU A 12 -20.76 -7.44 -16.23
N LYS A 13 -19.63 -7.92 -15.71
CA LYS A 13 -19.47 -8.26 -14.28
C LYS A 13 -19.66 -7.04 -13.38
N LEU A 14 -19.16 -5.86 -13.78
CA LEU A 14 -19.27 -4.64 -12.98
C LEU A 14 -20.68 -4.05 -12.99
N ASN A 15 -21.39 -4.13 -14.13
CA ASN A 15 -22.70 -3.50 -14.30
C ASN A 15 -23.88 -4.40 -13.89
N TYR A 16 -23.76 -5.72 -14.12
CA TYR A 16 -24.86 -6.68 -14.00
C TYR A 16 -24.51 -7.89 -13.12
N GLY A 17 -23.35 -7.87 -12.46
CA GLY A 17 -22.85 -9.02 -11.72
C GLY A 17 -23.55 -9.19 -10.37
N GLU A 18 -23.98 -10.41 -10.09
CA GLU A 18 -24.54 -10.86 -8.82
C GLU A 18 -23.92 -12.23 -8.49
N ALA A 19 -23.40 -12.42 -7.28
CA ALA A 19 -22.75 -13.66 -6.87
C ALA A 19 -23.74 -14.72 -6.40
N TYR A 20 -24.92 -14.32 -5.92
CA TYR A 20 -25.93 -15.23 -5.38
C TYR A 20 -27.17 -15.25 -6.30
N PRO A 21 -27.35 -16.29 -7.13
CA PRO A 21 -28.36 -16.30 -8.20
C PRO A 21 -29.80 -16.05 -7.73
N SER A 22 -30.12 -16.43 -6.48
CA SER A 22 -31.43 -16.20 -5.86
C SER A 22 -31.77 -14.72 -5.66
N LEU A 23 -30.79 -13.82 -5.70
CA LEU A 23 -30.97 -12.37 -5.58
C LEU A 23 -30.90 -11.64 -6.93
N ALA A 24 -30.53 -12.35 -8.00
CA ALA A 24 -30.36 -11.75 -9.32
C ALA A 24 -31.72 -11.37 -9.94
N SER A 25 -31.75 -10.28 -10.70
CA SER A 25 -32.92 -9.90 -11.48
C SER A 25 -33.15 -10.84 -12.66
N ASN A 26 -34.34 -10.77 -13.24
CA ASN A 26 -34.65 -11.40 -14.54
C ASN A 26 -34.55 -10.40 -15.70
N GLU A 27 -33.99 -9.22 -15.46
CA GLU A 27 -33.70 -8.24 -16.51
C GLU A 27 -32.72 -8.80 -17.55
N THR A 28 -32.83 -8.30 -18.78
CA THR A 28 -32.01 -8.72 -19.90
C THR A 28 -31.12 -7.58 -20.42
N PHE A 29 -29.97 -7.96 -20.96
CA PHE A 29 -29.03 -7.05 -21.60
C PHE A 29 -28.40 -7.71 -22.83
N GLN A 30 -27.89 -6.88 -23.73
CA GLN A 30 -27.28 -7.33 -24.98
C GLN A 30 -25.78 -7.60 -24.79
N VAL A 31 -25.32 -8.74 -25.29
CA VAL A 31 -23.92 -9.16 -25.22
C VAL A 31 -23.36 -9.37 -26.62
N GLU A 32 -22.27 -8.69 -26.94
CA GLU A 32 -21.52 -8.96 -28.16
C GLU A 32 -20.79 -10.30 -28.04
N VAL A 33 -21.18 -11.26 -28.89
CA VAL A 33 -20.60 -12.61 -28.93
C VAL A 33 -19.61 -12.70 -30.08
N MET A 34 -18.40 -13.21 -29.80
CA MET A 34 -17.40 -13.40 -30.83
C MET A 34 -17.87 -14.44 -31.85
N GLY A 35 -17.91 -14.03 -33.12
CA GLY A 35 -18.34 -14.88 -34.23
C GLY A 35 -19.82 -14.73 -34.61
N GLU A 36 -20.60 -13.99 -33.82
CA GLU A 36 -21.96 -13.60 -34.18
C GLU A 36 -21.97 -12.18 -34.76
N VAL A 37 -22.88 -11.92 -35.70
CA VAL A 37 -23.04 -10.58 -36.31
C VAL A 37 -23.89 -9.68 -35.42
N GLU A 38 -24.93 -10.25 -34.80
CA GLU A 38 -25.85 -9.54 -33.94
C GLU A 38 -25.57 -9.83 -32.45
N PRO A 39 -25.76 -8.86 -31.55
CA PRO A 39 -25.70 -9.09 -30.12
C PRO A 39 -26.73 -10.14 -29.65
N VAL A 40 -26.35 -10.90 -28.62
CA VAL A 40 -27.20 -11.93 -28.02
C VAL A 40 -27.77 -11.41 -26.70
N GLU A 41 -29.08 -11.57 -26.52
CA GLU A 41 -29.77 -11.22 -25.29
C GLU A 41 -29.48 -12.23 -24.17
N VAL A 42 -29.09 -11.74 -23.01
CA VAL A 42 -28.72 -12.52 -21.82
C VAL A 42 -29.42 -11.95 -20.59
N THR A 43 -29.92 -12.81 -19.71
CA THR A 43 -30.51 -12.41 -18.43
C THR A 43 -29.44 -12.20 -17.35
N GLU A 44 -29.71 -11.31 -16.40
CA GLU A 44 -28.87 -11.15 -15.20
C GLU A 44 -28.78 -12.43 -14.38
N SER A 45 -29.89 -13.16 -14.22
CA SER A 45 -29.92 -14.46 -13.56
C SER A 45 -28.94 -15.46 -14.20
N TYR A 46 -28.89 -15.54 -15.53
CA TYR A 46 -27.93 -16.43 -16.20
C TYR A 46 -26.48 -15.97 -16.00
N LEU A 47 -26.20 -14.67 -16.03
CA LEU A 47 -24.86 -14.16 -15.69
C LEU A 47 -24.48 -14.50 -14.24
N ALA A 48 -25.43 -14.37 -13.30
CA ALA A 48 -25.24 -14.67 -11.89
C ALA A 48 -24.91 -16.17 -11.68
N GLU A 49 -25.56 -17.09 -12.39
CA GLU A 49 -25.22 -18.52 -12.34
C GLU A 49 -23.74 -18.77 -12.72
N ILE A 50 -23.26 -18.10 -13.76
CA ILE A 50 -21.87 -18.24 -14.24
C ILE A 50 -20.88 -17.72 -13.19
N ILE A 51 -21.16 -16.54 -12.65
CA ILE A 51 -20.35 -15.88 -11.62
C ILE A 51 -20.34 -16.74 -10.35
N SER A 52 -21.51 -17.15 -9.88
CA SER A 52 -21.71 -17.94 -8.69
C SER A 52 -20.96 -19.25 -8.75
N ALA A 53 -21.05 -19.98 -9.87
CA ALA A 53 -20.30 -21.22 -10.06
C ALA A 53 -18.78 -21.03 -9.91
N ARG A 54 -18.24 -19.91 -10.41
CA ARG A 54 -16.80 -19.64 -10.27
C ARG A 54 -16.41 -19.28 -8.84
N ILE A 55 -17.19 -18.41 -8.19
CA ILE A 55 -16.91 -17.96 -6.81
C ILE A 55 -17.09 -19.12 -5.83
N LYS A 56 -18.16 -19.92 -5.99
CA LYS A 56 -18.40 -21.12 -5.19
C LYS A 56 -17.23 -22.09 -5.26
N HIS A 57 -16.72 -22.38 -6.46
CA HIS A 57 -15.53 -23.20 -6.61
C HIS A 57 -14.31 -22.61 -5.88
N ILE A 58 -14.07 -21.29 -5.96
CA ILE A 58 -12.98 -20.65 -5.21
C ILE A 58 -13.17 -20.80 -3.69
N PHE A 59 -14.38 -20.57 -3.19
CA PHE A 59 -14.70 -20.72 -1.77
C PHE A 59 -14.60 -22.17 -1.30
N GLU A 60 -15.00 -23.16 -2.11
CA GLU A 60 -14.85 -24.58 -1.80
C GLU A 60 -13.37 -24.98 -1.68
N GLN A 61 -12.50 -24.46 -2.56
CA GLN A 61 -11.05 -24.68 -2.44
C GLN A 61 -10.48 -24.06 -1.15
N ILE A 62 -10.93 -22.87 -0.78
CA ILE A 62 -10.54 -22.21 0.48
C ILE A 62 -11.07 -23.00 1.68
N LYS A 63 -12.33 -23.44 1.63
CA LYS A 63 -13.01 -24.20 2.69
C LYS A 63 -12.25 -25.46 3.04
N GLN A 64 -11.83 -26.23 2.03
CA GLN A 64 -11.04 -27.45 2.24
C GLN A 64 -9.78 -27.18 3.08
N GLU A 65 -9.07 -26.08 2.82
CA GLU A 65 -7.86 -25.74 3.57
C GLU A 65 -8.16 -25.21 4.97
N LEU A 66 -9.26 -24.48 5.16
CA LEU A 66 -9.71 -24.01 6.47
C LEU A 66 -10.19 -25.16 7.37
N GLU A 67 -10.96 -26.10 6.81
CA GLU A 67 -11.43 -27.30 7.50
C GLU A 67 -10.26 -28.19 7.93
N ARG A 68 -9.28 -28.41 7.05
CA ARG A 68 -8.08 -29.20 7.35
C ARG A 68 -7.30 -28.68 8.56
N ARG A 69 -7.42 -27.38 8.87
CA ARG A 69 -6.74 -26.72 9.99
C ARG A 69 -7.69 -26.40 11.16
N HIS A 70 -8.94 -26.86 11.13
CA HIS A 70 -9.96 -26.54 12.14
C HIS A 70 -10.18 -25.03 12.36
N LEU A 71 -10.02 -24.22 11.30
CA LEU A 71 -10.13 -22.76 11.40
C LEU A 71 -11.58 -22.26 11.35
N LEU A 72 -12.50 -23.06 10.80
CA LEU A 72 -13.94 -22.71 10.76
C LEU A 72 -14.62 -22.87 12.13
N ASP A 73 -14.01 -23.62 13.06
CA ASP A 73 -14.53 -23.82 14.42
C ASP A 73 -14.30 -22.58 15.32
N LEU A 74 -13.52 -21.61 14.84
CA LEU A 74 -13.23 -20.38 15.58
C LEU A 74 -14.47 -19.45 15.60
N PRO A 75 -14.79 -18.84 16.75
CA PRO A 75 -16.02 -18.07 16.93
C PRO A 75 -16.08 -16.75 16.14
N GLY A 76 -14.98 -16.35 15.48
CA GLY A 76 -14.87 -15.08 14.75
C GLY A 76 -15.52 -15.08 13.37
N GLY A 77 -15.78 -16.23 12.78
CA GLY A 77 -16.23 -16.34 11.40
C GLY A 77 -15.19 -15.83 10.39
N ILE A 78 -15.67 -15.41 9.21
CA ILE A 78 -14.82 -14.95 8.09
C ILE A 78 -15.12 -13.49 7.76
N VAL A 79 -14.08 -12.72 7.43
CA VAL A 79 -14.22 -11.35 6.91
C VAL A 79 -13.67 -11.30 5.49
N LEU A 80 -14.50 -10.87 4.54
CA LEU A 80 -14.10 -10.66 3.15
C LEU A 80 -13.56 -9.24 2.94
N ILE A 81 -12.49 -9.14 2.17
CA ILE A 81 -11.86 -7.89 1.73
C ILE A 81 -11.44 -7.99 0.26
N GLY A 82 -11.06 -6.87 -0.34
CA GLY A 82 -10.54 -6.82 -1.71
C GLY A 82 -11.60 -6.49 -2.77
N GLY A 83 -11.15 -6.24 -4.00
CA GLY A 83 -12.03 -5.70 -5.06
C GLY A 83 -13.16 -6.64 -5.48
N ASN A 84 -12.93 -7.96 -5.49
CA ASN A 84 -14.01 -8.91 -5.81
C ASN A 84 -15.08 -8.99 -4.71
N ALA A 85 -14.76 -8.56 -3.49
CA ALA A 85 -15.73 -8.52 -2.38
C ALA A 85 -16.76 -7.38 -2.53
N ILE A 86 -16.62 -6.52 -3.56
CA ILE A 86 -17.62 -5.52 -3.94
C ILE A 86 -18.85 -6.18 -4.60
N LEU A 87 -18.68 -7.37 -5.18
CA LEU A 87 -19.72 -8.03 -5.94
C LEU A 87 -20.95 -8.30 -5.05
N PRO A 88 -22.15 -7.87 -5.46
CA PRO A 88 -23.41 -8.19 -4.76
C PRO A 88 -23.56 -9.70 -4.49
N GLY A 89 -24.25 -10.03 -3.40
CA GLY A 89 -24.53 -11.41 -2.94
C GLY A 89 -23.32 -12.26 -2.53
N ILE A 90 -22.10 -11.72 -2.56
CA ILE A 90 -20.90 -12.52 -2.28
C ILE A 90 -20.85 -13.00 -0.82
N VAL A 91 -21.44 -12.24 0.11
CA VAL A 91 -21.49 -12.60 1.53
C VAL A 91 -22.43 -13.79 1.71
N GLU A 92 -23.61 -13.74 1.10
CA GLU A 92 -24.64 -14.77 1.13
C GLU A 92 -24.09 -16.09 0.56
N LEU A 93 -23.44 -16.03 -0.60
CA LEU A 93 -22.79 -17.19 -1.19
C LEU A 93 -21.66 -17.74 -0.30
N ALA A 94 -20.84 -16.86 0.30
CA ALA A 94 -19.78 -17.28 1.21
C ALA A 94 -20.35 -17.96 2.47
N GLN A 95 -21.43 -17.43 3.04
CA GLN A 95 -22.11 -18.04 4.19
C GLN A 95 -22.67 -19.43 3.85
N GLU A 96 -23.29 -19.59 2.67
CA GLU A 96 -23.75 -20.90 2.19
C GLU A 96 -22.59 -21.90 2.11
N VAL A 97 -21.46 -21.49 1.50
CA VAL A 97 -20.33 -22.39 1.28
C VAL A 97 -19.62 -22.73 2.60
N PHE A 98 -19.24 -21.72 3.38
CA PHE A 98 -18.42 -21.93 4.59
C PHE A 98 -19.22 -22.42 5.79
N GLY A 99 -20.54 -22.20 5.84
CA GLY A 99 -21.38 -22.62 6.97
C GLY A 99 -21.13 -21.84 8.27
N VAL A 100 -20.43 -20.71 8.20
CA VAL A 100 -20.12 -19.83 9.34
C VAL A 100 -20.55 -18.39 9.04
N GLY A 101 -20.56 -17.53 10.05
CA GLY A 101 -20.80 -16.11 9.85
C GLY A 101 -19.74 -15.49 8.94
N VAL A 102 -20.17 -14.80 7.90
CA VAL A 102 -19.29 -14.04 6.99
C VAL A 102 -19.69 -12.57 7.00
N LYS A 103 -18.71 -11.67 6.97
CA LYS A 103 -18.94 -10.22 6.91
C LYS A 103 -18.09 -9.59 5.82
N LEU A 104 -18.60 -8.55 5.18
CA LEU A 104 -17.81 -7.69 4.31
C LEU A 104 -17.19 -6.56 5.13
N TYR A 105 -15.88 -6.36 5.00
CA TYR A 105 -15.22 -5.18 5.57
C TYR A 105 -15.04 -4.09 4.51
N VAL A 106 -15.54 -2.89 4.84
CA VAL A 106 -15.39 -1.68 4.03
C VAL A 106 -14.67 -0.63 4.88
N PRO A 107 -13.53 -0.08 4.43
CA PRO A 107 -12.86 1.01 5.12
C PRO A 107 -13.76 2.25 5.30
N ASN A 108 -13.54 3.01 6.38
CA ASN A 108 -14.39 4.15 6.73
C ASN A 108 -13.81 5.51 6.31
N GLN A 109 -12.58 5.55 5.80
CA GLN A 109 -11.88 6.76 5.41
C GLN A 109 -12.54 7.41 4.17
N VAL A 110 -12.76 8.72 4.23
CA VAL A 110 -13.40 9.50 3.16
C VAL A 110 -12.61 9.37 1.86
N GLY A 111 -13.33 9.15 0.73
CA GLY A 111 -12.73 9.01 -0.60
C GLY A 111 -12.24 7.60 -0.94
N ILE A 112 -12.09 6.70 0.04
CA ILE A 112 -11.58 5.33 -0.16
C ILE A 112 -12.44 4.27 0.54
N ARG A 113 -13.74 4.53 0.68
CA ARG A 113 -14.74 3.60 1.26
C ARG A 113 -15.08 2.46 0.30
N ASN A 114 -14.08 1.65 -0.03
CA ASN A 114 -14.19 0.55 -0.97
C ASN A 114 -13.36 -0.65 -0.46
N PRO A 115 -13.93 -1.87 -0.39
CA PRO A 115 -13.21 -3.10 -0.02
C PRO A 115 -11.87 -3.32 -0.73
N ALA A 116 -11.70 -2.83 -1.96
CA ALA A 116 -10.45 -2.90 -2.71
C ALA A 116 -9.27 -2.24 -1.98
N PHE A 117 -9.52 -1.20 -1.17
CA PHE A 117 -8.48 -0.48 -0.45
C PHE A 117 -8.17 -1.04 0.95
N ALA A 118 -8.95 -2.01 1.43
CA ALA A 118 -8.81 -2.55 2.78
C ALA A 118 -7.40 -3.04 3.09
N HIS A 119 -6.74 -3.71 2.13
CA HIS A 119 -5.39 -4.23 2.33
C HIS A 119 -4.37 -3.11 2.53
N VAL A 120 -4.34 -2.11 1.64
CA VAL A 120 -3.36 -1.00 1.70
C VAL A 120 -3.56 -0.15 2.97
N ILE A 121 -4.82 0.10 3.35
CA ILE A 121 -5.16 0.83 4.57
C ILE A 121 -4.69 0.03 5.79
N SER A 122 -4.96 -1.27 5.85
CA SER A 122 -4.53 -2.11 6.97
C SER A 122 -3.01 -2.11 7.19
N LEU A 123 -2.22 -2.09 6.12
CA LEU A 123 -0.77 -2.00 6.21
C LEU A 123 -0.30 -0.62 6.69
N SER A 124 -0.94 0.43 6.21
CA SER A 124 -0.63 1.82 6.63
C SER A 124 -0.96 2.03 8.11
N GLU A 125 -2.13 1.57 8.55
CA GLU A 125 -2.55 1.63 9.95
C GLU A 125 -1.64 0.78 10.83
N PHE A 126 -1.32 -0.44 10.40
CA PHE A 126 -0.38 -1.30 11.11
C PHE A 126 0.97 -0.60 11.31
N ALA A 127 1.55 -0.01 10.26
CA ALA A 127 2.82 0.70 10.34
C ALA A 127 2.74 1.92 11.27
N GLY A 128 1.64 2.68 11.23
CA GLY A 128 1.42 3.84 12.09
C GLY A 128 1.20 3.49 13.57
N GLN A 129 0.74 2.26 13.86
CA GLN A 129 0.52 1.77 15.23
C GLN A 129 1.75 1.09 15.85
N LEU A 130 2.86 0.96 15.11
CA LEU A 130 4.08 0.36 15.64
C LEU A 130 4.72 1.28 16.70
N THR A 131 4.66 0.83 17.96
CA THR A 131 5.42 1.44 19.07
C THR A 131 6.93 1.32 18.86
N GLU A 132 7.72 2.20 19.51
CA GLU A 132 9.19 2.10 19.51
C GLU A 132 9.68 0.72 19.98
N VAL A 133 9.02 0.12 20.97
CA VAL A 133 9.34 -1.22 21.47
C VAL A 133 9.20 -2.27 20.36
N HIS A 134 8.11 -2.20 19.58
CA HIS A 134 7.92 -3.09 18.43
C HIS A 134 9.02 -2.89 17.38
N LEU A 135 9.40 -1.65 17.09
CA LEU A 135 10.47 -1.35 16.13
C LEU A 135 11.83 -1.89 16.60
N LEU A 136 12.17 -1.70 17.88
CA LEU A 136 13.40 -2.22 18.47
C LEU A 136 13.43 -3.76 18.45
N ALA A 137 12.35 -4.41 18.84
CA ALA A 137 12.22 -5.86 18.79
C ALA A 137 12.38 -6.39 17.35
N GLN A 138 11.74 -5.73 16.38
CA GLN A 138 11.81 -6.14 14.97
C GLN A 138 13.22 -5.95 14.39
N ARG A 139 13.93 -4.86 14.76
CA ARG A 139 15.35 -4.65 14.41
C ARG A 139 16.27 -5.71 15.03
N ALA A 140 16.05 -6.06 16.30
CA ALA A 140 16.85 -7.08 16.98
C ALA A 140 16.66 -8.47 16.36
N VAL A 141 15.44 -8.85 15.99
CA VAL A 141 15.12 -10.16 15.39
C VAL A 141 15.59 -10.25 13.94
N LYS A 142 15.33 -9.22 13.12
CA LYS A 142 15.76 -9.21 11.72
C LYS A 142 17.28 -9.05 11.60
N GLY A 143 17.93 -8.55 12.66
CA GLY A 143 19.32 -8.12 12.62
C GLY A 143 19.44 -6.83 11.80
N GLU A 144 20.42 -5.99 12.14
CA GLU A 144 20.84 -4.95 11.21
C GLU A 144 21.51 -5.63 10.02
N ASP A 145 20.74 -5.97 8.98
CA ASP A 145 21.31 -6.40 7.69
C ASP A 145 22.28 -5.34 7.15
N THR A 146 22.08 -4.07 7.51
CA THR A 146 23.03 -2.97 7.26
C THR A 146 24.39 -3.18 7.94
N LEU A 147 24.46 -3.73 9.15
CA LEU A 147 25.71 -4.02 9.85
C LEU A 147 26.38 -5.30 9.35
N ARG A 148 25.60 -6.28 8.86
CA ARG A 148 26.17 -7.50 8.25
C ARG A 148 26.93 -7.21 6.96
N HIS A 149 26.56 -6.16 6.23
CA HIS A 149 27.23 -5.71 5.02
C HIS A 149 28.28 -4.62 5.24
N GLN A 150 28.46 -4.13 6.48
CA GLN A 150 29.58 -3.25 6.78
C GLN A 150 30.86 -4.08 7.00
N PRO A 151 31.96 -3.76 6.31
CA PRO A 151 33.23 -4.40 6.62
C PRO A 151 33.61 -4.09 8.08
N ILE A 152 34.05 -5.12 8.81
CA ILE A 152 34.54 -4.95 10.19
C ILE A 152 35.74 -3.98 10.15
N ASN A 153 35.57 -2.78 10.69
CA ASN A 153 36.64 -1.79 10.74
C ASN A 153 37.53 -2.06 11.95
N PHE A 154 38.65 -2.76 11.74
CA PHE A 154 39.71 -2.97 12.74
C PHE A 154 40.67 -1.76 12.81
N GLY A 155 40.13 -0.55 12.78
CA GLY A 155 40.90 0.69 12.82
C GLY A 155 41.60 0.90 14.17
N GLY A 156 42.83 0.37 14.29
CA GLY A 156 43.95 0.93 15.03
C GLY A 156 43.75 1.22 16.52
N MET A 157 43.96 0.21 17.37
CA MET A 157 44.55 0.45 18.68
C MET A 157 46.00 0.92 18.47
N ILE A 158 46.21 2.22 18.21
CA ILE A 158 47.53 2.82 18.38
C ILE A 158 47.67 3.20 19.86
N GLN A 159 48.55 2.46 20.53
CA GLN A 159 49.07 2.71 21.86
C GLN A 159 49.39 4.20 22.02
N ARG A 160 48.65 4.93 22.88
CA ARG A 160 49.12 6.23 23.36
C ARG A 160 50.38 5.98 24.20
N VAL A 161 51.55 6.23 23.62
CA VAL A 161 52.77 6.40 24.41
C VAL A 161 52.63 7.74 25.12
N THR A 162 52.44 7.69 26.43
CA THR A 162 52.40 8.87 27.31
C THR A 162 53.72 9.62 27.21
N GLN A 163 53.70 10.81 26.60
CA GLN A 163 54.78 11.77 26.80
C GLN A 163 54.64 12.38 28.20
N VAL A 164 55.67 12.24 29.01
CA VAL A 164 55.75 12.80 30.37
C VAL A 164 55.93 14.32 30.24
N ALA A 165 54.94 15.09 30.66
CA ALA A 165 55.02 16.55 30.75
C ALA A 165 55.76 16.99 32.03
N GLN A 166 56.69 17.93 31.91
CA GLN A 166 57.30 18.63 33.05
C GLN A 166 56.28 19.60 33.68
N PRO A 167 56.28 19.80 35.01
CA PRO A 167 55.28 20.63 35.67
C PRO A 167 55.66 22.12 35.64
N THR A 168 54.71 22.97 35.24
CA THR A 168 54.73 24.43 35.47
C THR A 168 53.71 24.78 36.57
N PRO A 169 53.93 25.83 37.40
CA PRO A 169 53.17 26.05 38.63
C PRO A 169 51.80 26.70 38.41
N ILE A 170 50.90 26.39 39.32
CA ILE A 170 49.49 26.79 39.42
C ILE A 170 49.35 28.31 39.69
N GLN A 171 48.38 28.96 39.05
CA GLN A 171 47.79 30.23 39.52
C GLN A 171 46.25 30.19 39.45
N PRO A 172 45.55 30.97 40.30
CA PRO A 172 44.17 30.68 40.73
C PRO A 172 43.07 31.37 39.90
N VAL A 173 41.86 30.87 40.13
CA VAL A 173 40.57 31.10 39.45
C VAL A 173 39.96 32.50 39.70
N GLN A 174 39.24 33.06 38.72
CA GLN A 174 38.20 34.09 38.92
C GLN A 174 36.90 33.74 38.14
N ASN A 175 35.77 33.81 38.85
CA ASN A 175 34.37 33.76 38.37
C ASN A 175 34.01 35.09 37.65
N THR A 176 32.96 35.31 36.84
CA THR A 176 31.51 34.95 36.79
C THR A 176 31.07 35.28 35.33
N GLU A 177 30.03 34.77 34.66
CA GLU A 177 28.57 35.04 34.80
C GLU A 177 27.84 34.55 33.51
N VAL A 178 26.52 34.40 33.59
CA VAL A 178 25.61 33.67 32.66
C VAL A 178 24.92 34.62 31.66
N GLU A 179 24.77 34.27 30.37
CA GLU A 179 23.50 34.37 29.61
C GLU A 179 23.53 33.81 28.17
N GLN A 180 22.35 33.38 27.71
CA GLN A 180 22.01 32.70 26.44
C GLN A 180 21.98 33.66 25.23
N SER A 181 22.19 33.13 24.00
CA SER A 181 21.41 33.46 22.78
C SER A 181 21.94 32.74 21.53
N ALA A 182 21.02 32.37 20.65
CA ALA A 182 21.19 31.58 19.44
C ALA A 182 21.96 32.28 18.29
N SER A 183 22.60 31.51 17.40
CA SER A 183 22.32 31.43 15.95
C SER A 183 23.50 30.91 15.09
N THR A 184 23.13 29.97 14.21
CA THR A 184 23.60 29.63 12.86
C THR A 184 24.96 30.13 12.34
N ASN A 185 25.85 29.18 11.99
CA ASN A 185 27.01 29.38 11.13
C ASN A 185 26.68 29.01 9.67
N VAL A 186 26.84 29.95 8.73
CA VAL A 186 27.21 29.64 7.33
C VAL A 186 28.22 30.67 6.85
N VAL A 187 29.42 30.21 6.54
CA VAL A 187 30.54 30.97 5.96
C VAL A 187 30.60 30.68 4.45
N ALA A 188 30.60 31.76 3.65
CA ALA A 188 30.93 31.78 2.22
C ALA A 188 32.45 31.51 2.00
N PRO A 189 32.94 31.22 0.77
CA PRO A 189 33.33 32.36 -0.07
C PRO A 189 33.32 32.17 -1.61
N LYS A 190 32.97 33.29 -2.27
CA LYS A 190 33.57 34.01 -3.42
C LYS A 190 33.90 33.33 -4.77
N GLU A 191 33.53 34.09 -5.79
CA GLU A 191 33.67 34.01 -7.24
C GLU A 191 35.10 34.28 -7.75
N ASP A 192 35.43 33.79 -8.97
CA ASP A 192 35.74 34.65 -10.14
C ASP A 192 36.01 33.86 -11.46
N LYS A 193 35.33 34.27 -12.56
CA LYS A 193 35.75 34.38 -14.00
C LYS A 193 36.16 33.11 -14.81
N VAL A 194 35.92 32.90 -16.12
CA VAL A 194 35.45 33.66 -17.30
C VAL A 194 35.16 32.68 -18.50
N SER A 195 34.28 33.11 -19.43
CA SER A 195 34.06 32.75 -20.87
C SER A 195 33.77 31.31 -21.41
N SER A 196 32.65 31.18 -22.15
CA SER A 196 32.58 30.90 -23.62
C SER A 196 31.39 30.01 -24.08
N GLN A 197 30.64 30.53 -25.07
CA GLN A 197 29.83 29.93 -26.16
C GLN A 197 29.22 28.51 -26.04
N ASN A 198 27.88 28.39 -26.10
CA ASN A 198 27.13 27.76 -27.24
C ASN A 198 25.61 27.58 -26.98
N LYS A 199 24.80 28.04 -27.96
CA LYS A 199 23.40 27.73 -28.39
C LYS A 199 22.29 27.29 -27.38
N PRO A 200 21.07 27.86 -27.44
CA PRO A 200 19.96 27.51 -26.55
C PRO A 200 19.13 26.31 -27.04
N LYS A 201 18.63 25.48 -26.11
CA LYS A 201 17.64 24.40 -26.37
C LYS A 201 16.41 24.58 -25.46
N ILE A 202 15.30 25.00 -26.07
CA ILE A 202 13.89 24.55 -25.91
C ILE A 202 13.21 24.72 -24.53
N ALA A 203 13.93 24.88 -23.41
CA ALA A 203 13.35 24.92 -22.06
C ALA A 203 12.55 26.20 -21.73
N ASP A 204 12.71 27.27 -22.51
CA ASP A 204 12.05 28.56 -22.24
C ASP A 204 10.63 28.69 -22.80
N ARG A 205 10.09 27.68 -23.48
CA ARG A 205 8.73 27.74 -24.08
C ARG A 205 7.61 27.14 -23.22
N PHE A 206 7.94 26.45 -22.12
CA PHE A 206 6.92 25.74 -21.31
C PHE A 206 6.53 26.45 -20.00
N ARG A 207 7.17 27.57 -19.65
CA ARG A 207 6.79 28.34 -18.44
C ARG A 207 5.58 29.26 -18.61
N GLY A 208 5.02 29.38 -19.82
CA GLY A 208 3.90 30.28 -20.11
C GLY A 208 2.49 29.65 -20.07
N LEU A 209 2.35 28.36 -19.73
CA LEU A 209 1.07 27.63 -19.86
C LEU A 209 0.48 27.09 -18.54
N ILE A 210 1.15 27.30 -17.40
CA ILE A 210 0.69 26.83 -16.07
C ILE A 210 0.59 28.04 -15.12
N GLY A 211 -0.09 29.11 -15.55
CA GLY A 211 -0.17 30.36 -14.80
C GLY A 211 -1.49 31.12 -14.91
N SER A 212 -2.54 30.54 -15.51
CA SER A 212 -3.82 31.25 -15.70
C SER A 212 -5.07 30.40 -15.41
N MET A 213 -5.03 29.50 -14.42
CA MET A 213 -6.20 28.70 -14.02
C MET A 213 -6.43 28.61 -12.50
N PHE A 214 -5.76 29.45 -11.70
CA PHE A 214 -5.98 29.54 -10.24
C PHE A 214 -6.07 30.99 -9.78
N ASP A 215 -6.87 31.79 -10.47
CA ASP A 215 -7.30 33.10 -9.99
C ASP A 215 -8.73 33.35 -10.50
N GLU A 216 -9.71 32.75 -9.82
CA GLU A 216 -10.98 33.33 -9.31
C GLU A 216 -11.81 32.27 -8.57
#